data_AF-A0A1Z8TQB8-F1
#
_entry.id   AF-A0A1Z8TQB8-F1
#
_cell.length_a   1.000
_cell.length_b   1.000
_cell.length_c   1.000
_cell.angle_alpha   90.00
_cell.angle_beta   90.00
_cell.angle_gamma   90.00
#
_symmetry.space_group_name_H-M   'P 1'
#
loop_
_entity.id
_entity.type
_entity.pdbx_description
1 polymer ?
#
loop_
_entity_poly.entity_id
_entity_poly.type
_entity_poly.pdbx_seq_one_letter_code
_entity_poly.pdbx_strand_id
1 'polypeptide(L)'
;MKFAYELVTNEGRKTATECAVDAGFAKDSARQYASKLQNPKLYPLVVKYIGELREEWQKKYEVTYEKHIAELGQIRKEALKKGAWSAAVNAEVARGKAAGLYIEQKIIRTGKLEDLTTEELESRMKRIIDDYSPILDGVSEEELKEKVKEKPKLVSDKSK
;
A
#
# COMPACT_ATOMS: atom_id res chain seq x y z
N MET A 1 10.51 -30.57 -22.79
CA MET A 1 10.16 -29.13 -22.76
C MET A 1 8.79 -28.83 -22.14
N LYS A 2 7.73 -29.62 -22.42
CA LYS A 2 6.38 -29.38 -21.86
C LYS A 2 6.31 -29.27 -20.32
N PHE A 3 7.08 -30.10 -19.59
CA PHE A 3 7.17 -30.04 -18.14
C PHE A 3 7.67 -28.70 -17.60
N ALA A 4 8.73 -28.14 -18.18
CA ALA A 4 9.30 -26.87 -17.74
C ALA A 4 8.31 -25.71 -17.93
N TYR A 5 7.60 -25.70 -19.05
CA TYR A 5 6.55 -24.72 -19.33
C TYR A 5 5.38 -24.82 -18.34
N GLU A 6 4.85 -26.02 -18.11
CA GLU A 6 3.79 -26.26 -17.12
C GLU A 6 4.22 -25.88 -15.70
N LEU A 7 5.48 -26.14 -15.34
CA LEU A 7 6.02 -25.81 -14.03
C LEU A 7 6.09 -24.29 -13.78
N VAL A 8 6.56 -23.51 -14.76
CA VAL A 8 6.72 -22.05 -14.63
C VAL A 8 5.36 -21.33 -14.73
N THR A 9 4.49 -21.74 -15.66
CA THR A 9 3.20 -21.08 -15.87
C THR A 9 2.19 -21.32 -14.76
N ASN A 10 2.27 -22.46 -14.07
CA ASN A 10 1.37 -22.84 -12.98
C ASN A 10 2.06 -22.81 -11.61
N GLU A 11 3.16 -22.08 -11.48
CA GLU A 11 3.90 -21.95 -10.23
C GLU A 11 2.98 -21.44 -9.10
N GLY A 12 2.94 -22.16 -7.98
CA GLY A 12 2.05 -21.88 -6.85
C GLY A 12 0.60 -22.35 -7.00
N ARG A 13 0.17 -22.80 -8.19
CA ARG A 13 -1.18 -23.35 -8.43
C ARG A 13 -1.21 -24.86 -8.54
N LYS A 14 -0.17 -25.46 -9.13
CA LYS A 14 -0.01 -26.90 -9.30
C LYS A 14 1.28 -27.37 -8.64
N THR A 15 1.27 -28.61 -8.16
CA THR A 15 2.48 -29.27 -7.69
C THR A 15 3.33 -29.76 -8.87
N ALA A 16 4.64 -29.90 -8.68
CA ALA A 16 5.53 -30.39 -9.74
C ALA A 16 5.14 -31.81 -10.23
N THR A 17 4.52 -32.62 -9.37
CA THR A 17 4.01 -33.95 -9.75
C THR A 17 2.86 -33.82 -10.74
N GLU A 18 1.90 -32.91 -10.49
CA GLU A 18 0.79 -32.65 -11.40
C GLU A 18 1.27 -32.08 -12.73
N CYS A 19 2.22 -31.13 -12.70
CA CYS A 19 2.85 -30.61 -13.92
C CYS A 19 3.55 -31.72 -14.73
N ALA A 20 4.12 -32.73 -14.07
CA ALA A 20 4.68 -33.89 -14.76
C ALA A 20 3.59 -34.78 -15.37
N VAL A 21 2.48 -35.01 -14.67
CA VAL A 21 1.34 -35.74 -15.24
C VAL A 21 0.79 -35.02 -16.49
N ASP A 22 0.58 -33.71 -16.40
CA ASP A 22 0.08 -32.88 -17.51
C ASP A 22 1.07 -32.81 -18.69
N ALA A 23 2.36 -32.91 -18.38
CA ALA A 23 3.41 -33.03 -19.37
C ALA A 23 3.46 -34.40 -20.07
N GLY A 24 2.68 -35.38 -19.61
CA GLY A 24 2.53 -36.70 -20.21
C GLY A 24 3.28 -37.84 -19.50
N PHE A 25 3.81 -37.61 -18.29
CA PHE A 25 4.45 -38.67 -17.52
C PHE A 25 3.42 -39.56 -16.81
N ALA A 26 3.67 -40.87 -16.77
CA ALA A 26 2.79 -41.82 -16.09
C ALA A 26 2.67 -41.48 -14.60
N LYS A 27 1.44 -41.48 -14.07
CA LYS A 27 1.10 -41.00 -12.71
C LYS A 27 1.95 -41.65 -11.61
N ASP A 28 2.21 -42.95 -11.70
CA ASP A 28 2.99 -43.71 -10.71
C ASP A 28 4.47 -43.29 -10.68
N SER A 29 4.97 -42.76 -11.79
CA SER A 29 6.37 -42.34 -11.95
C SER A 29 6.55 -40.81 -11.96
N ALA A 30 5.46 -40.05 -12.11
CA ALA A 30 5.47 -38.60 -12.33
C ALA A 30 6.19 -37.85 -11.20
N ARG A 31 6.03 -38.28 -9.95
CA ARG A 31 6.72 -37.69 -8.80
C ARG A 31 8.24 -37.83 -8.91
N GLN A 32 8.72 -39.02 -9.31
CA GLN A 32 10.14 -39.29 -9.47
C GLN A 32 10.71 -38.50 -10.65
N TYR A 33 10.00 -38.48 -11.78
CA TYR A 33 10.42 -37.70 -12.96
C TYR A 33 10.44 -36.20 -12.67
N ALA A 34 9.43 -35.66 -11.99
CA ALA A 34 9.41 -34.25 -11.58
C ALA A 34 10.63 -33.87 -10.74
N SER A 35 11.03 -34.73 -9.80
CA SER A 35 12.23 -34.52 -8.98
C SER A 35 13.52 -34.62 -9.79
N LYS A 36 13.63 -35.63 -10.68
CA LYS A 36 14.80 -35.80 -11.55
C LYS A 36 14.99 -34.63 -12.51
N LEU A 37 13.92 -34.18 -13.17
CA LEU A 37 13.97 -33.10 -14.16
C LEU A 37 14.34 -31.73 -13.58
N GLN A 38 14.10 -31.53 -12.28
CA GLN A 38 14.51 -30.32 -11.57
C GLN A 38 15.91 -30.43 -10.96
N ASN A 39 16.56 -31.60 -11.03
CA ASN A 39 17.88 -31.81 -10.45
C ASN A 39 18.98 -31.38 -11.43
N PRO A 40 19.81 -30.37 -11.11
CA PRO A 40 20.87 -29.87 -12.00
C PRO A 40 21.94 -30.92 -12.32
N LYS A 41 22.17 -31.89 -11.42
CA LYS A 41 23.18 -32.94 -11.63
C LYS A 41 22.72 -34.00 -12.64
N LEU A 42 21.41 -34.24 -12.72
CA LEU A 42 20.83 -35.26 -13.60
C LEU A 42 20.39 -34.68 -14.93
N TYR A 43 19.74 -33.51 -14.92
CA TYR A 43 19.18 -32.86 -16.10
C TYR A 43 19.54 -31.37 -16.15
N PRO A 44 20.84 -31.02 -16.30
CA PRO A 44 21.31 -29.64 -16.28
C PRO A 44 20.65 -28.75 -17.35
N LEU A 45 20.42 -29.30 -18.55
CA LEU A 45 19.79 -28.56 -19.65
C LEU A 45 18.32 -28.22 -19.38
N VAL A 46 17.60 -29.11 -18.69
CA VAL A 46 16.20 -28.88 -18.33
C VAL A 46 16.10 -27.79 -17.27
N VAL A 47 16.98 -27.83 -16.26
CA VAL A 47 17.04 -26.79 -15.23
C VAL A 47 17.42 -25.43 -15.82
N LYS A 48 18.38 -25.40 -16.75
CA LYS A 48 18.73 -24.16 -17.47
C LYS A 48 17.52 -23.58 -18.19
N TYR A 49 16.78 -24.42 -18.93
CA TYR A 49 15.58 -24.00 -19.64
C TYR A 49 14.45 -23.52 -18.70
N ILE A 50 14.28 -24.14 -17.53
CA ILE A 50 13.36 -23.65 -16.49
C ILE A 50 13.78 -22.25 -16.03
N GLY A 51 15.08 -22.02 -15.83
CA GLY A 51 15.64 -20.70 -15.47
C GLY A 51 15.37 -19.64 -16.53
N GLU A 52 15.68 -19.94 -17.80
CA GLU A 52 15.42 -19.06 -18.94
C GLU A 52 13.92 -18.70 -19.03
N LEU A 53 13.03 -19.70 -18.92
CA LEU A 53 11.58 -19.49 -18.92
C LEU A 53 11.11 -18.63 -17.74
N ARG A 54 11.67 -18.81 -16.55
CA ARG A 54 11.35 -17.98 -15.37
C ARG A 54 11.79 -16.54 -15.58
N GLU A 55 12.97 -16.30 -16.14
CA GLU A 55 13.44 -14.95 -16.46
C GLU A 55 12.56 -14.27 -17.50
N GLU A 56 12.15 -14.98 -18.55
CA GLU A 56 11.21 -14.47 -19.54
C GLU A 56 9.84 -14.15 -18.92
N TRP A 57 9.31 -15.05 -18.08
CA TRP A 57 8.06 -14.82 -17.37
C TRP A 57 8.16 -13.65 -16.42
N GLN A 58 9.23 -13.57 -15.64
CA GLN A 58 9.49 -12.46 -14.75
C GLN A 58 9.56 -11.16 -15.53
N LYS A 59 10.34 -11.07 -16.61
CA LYS A 59 10.41 -9.87 -17.47
C LYS A 59 9.07 -9.50 -18.08
N LYS A 60 8.23 -10.48 -18.44
CA LYS A 60 6.91 -10.22 -19.00
C LYS A 60 6.01 -9.53 -17.98
N TYR A 61 5.93 -10.07 -16.76
CA TYR A 61 5.04 -9.61 -15.69
C TYR A 61 5.69 -8.65 -14.69
N GLU A 62 6.96 -8.30 -14.89
CA GLU A 62 7.67 -7.32 -14.08
C GLU A 62 6.97 -5.97 -14.17
N VAL A 63 6.60 -5.43 -13.01
CA VAL A 63 5.99 -4.11 -12.88
C VAL A 63 7.12 -3.08 -12.84
N THR A 64 7.56 -2.64 -14.02
CA THR A 64 8.46 -1.49 -14.12
C THR A 64 7.67 -0.19 -14.04
N TYR A 65 8.33 0.90 -13.67
CA TYR A 65 7.72 2.23 -13.59
C TYR A 65 7.01 2.62 -14.92
N GLU A 66 7.69 2.41 -16.04
CA GLU A 66 7.16 2.71 -17.37
C GLU A 66 5.91 1.87 -17.71
N LYS A 67 5.97 0.56 -17.43
CA LYS A 67 4.83 -0.34 -17.62
C LYS A 67 3.65 0.05 -16.75
N HIS A 68 3.91 0.37 -15.48
CA HIS A 68 2.87 0.80 -14.54
C HIS A 68 2.15 2.06 -15.03
N ILE A 69 2.89 3.08 -15.48
CA ILE A 69 2.31 4.30 -16.04
C ILE A 69 1.55 4.03 -17.34
N ALA A 70 2.06 3.14 -18.20
CA ALA A 70 1.39 2.74 -19.43
C ALA A 70 0.08 1.99 -19.16
N GLU A 71 0.08 1.07 -18.21
CA GLU A 71 -1.10 0.31 -17.77
C GLU A 71 -2.18 1.23 -17.20
N LEU A 72 -1.81 2.18 -16.32
CA LEU A 72 -2.76 3.19 -15.82
C LEU A 72 -3.36 4.02 -16.96
N GLY A 73 -2.56 4.40 -17.96
CA GLY A 73 -3.04 5.06 -19.17
C GLY A 73 -4.01 4.21 -20.00
N GLN A 74 -3.76 2.89 -20.09
CA GLN A 74 -4.63 1.95 -20.77
C GLN A 74 -5.95 1.77 -20.03
N ILE A 75 -5.92 1.56 -18.72
CA ILE A 75 -7.11 1.46 -17.85
C ILE A 75 -7.97 2.71 -18.00
N ARG A 76 -7.35 3.90 -18.00
CA ARG A 76 -8.06 5.16 -18.27
C ARG A 76 -8.78 5.15 -19.61
N LYS A 77 -8.09 4.78 -20.70
CA LYS A 77 -8.68 4.72 -22.06
C LYS A 77 -9.85 3.73 -22.12
N GLU A 78 -9.71 2.57 -21.50
CA GLU A 78 -10.78 1.55 -21.46
C GLU A 78 -11.97 1.98 -20.61
N ALA A 79 -11.73 2.63 -19.47
CA ALA A 79 -12.77 3.21 -18.63
C ALA A 79 -13.55 4.29 -19.38
N LEU A 80 -12.87 5.18 -20.12
CA LEU A 80 -13.50 6.19 -20.98
C LEU A 80 -14.36 5.55 -22.07
N LYS A 81 -13.86 4.51 -22.76
CA LYS A 81 -14.63 3.77 -23.77
C LYS A 81 -15.91 3.15 -23.20
N LYS A 82 -15.89 2.72 -21.94
CA LYS A 82 -17.04 2.15 -21.22
C LYS A 82 -17.93 3.21 -20.56
N GLY A 83 -17.61 4.50 -20.68
CA GLY A 83 -18.34 5.59 -20.02
C GLY A 83 -18.15 5.67 -18.50
N ALA A 84 -17.17 4.93 -17.95
CA ALA A 84 -16.86 4.91 -16.52
C ALA A 84 -15.91 6.06 -16.15
N TRP A 85 -16.44 7.29 -16.09
CA TRP A 85 -15.65 8.51 -15.88
C TRP A 85 -14.93 8.54 -14.53
N SER A 86 -15.56 8.08 -13.45
CA SER A 86 -14.93 8.04 -12.12
C SER A 86 -13.69 7.15 -12.10
N ALA A 87 -13.76 5.97 -12.73
CA ALA A 87 -12.63 5.07 -12.87
C ALA A 87 -11.51 5.67 -13.73
N ALA A 88 -11.86 6.39 -14.80
CA ALA A 88 -10.88 7.07 -15.64
C ALA A 88 -10.13 8.20 -14.88
N VAL A 89 -10.85 9.01 -14.11
CA VAL A 89 -10.24 10.08 -13.28
C VAL A 89 -9.33 9.49 -12.22
N ASN A 90 -9.77 8.44 -11.51
CA ASN A 90 -8.96 7.78 -10.50
C ASN A 90 -7.67 7.19 -11.09
N ALA A 91 -7.73 6.58 -12.27
CA ALA A 91 -6.55 6.07 -12.97
C ALA A 91 -5.56 7.20 -13.32
N GLU A 92 -6.04 8.38 -13.72
CA GLU A 92 -5.17 9.53 -14.01
C GLU A 92 -4.54 10.12 -12.74
N VAL A 93 -5.28 10.22 -11.64
CA VAL A 93 -4.75 10.66 -10.35
C VAL A 93 -3.67 9.71 -9.85
N ALA A 94 -3.91 8.40 -9.92
CA ALA A 94 -2.91 7.39 -9.58
C ALA A 94 -1.66 7.50 -10.46
N ARG A 95 -1.84 7.79 -11.75
CA ARG A 95 -0.74 7.98 -12.70
C ARG A 95 0.09 9.22 -12.37
N GLY A 96 -0.56 10.33 -12.03
CA GLY A 96 0.14 11.54 -11.59
C GLY A 96 0.86 11.34 -10.25
N LYS A 97 0.27 10.57 -9.33
CA LYS A 97 0.94 10.19 -8.07
C LYS A 97 2.19 9.36 -8.33
N ALA A 98 2.09 8.36 -9.20
CA ALA A 98 3.24 7.55 -9.63
C ALA A 98 4.31 8.43 -10.28
N ALA A 99 3.91 9.41 -11.10
CA ALA A 99 4.82 10.36 -11.75
C ALA A 99 5.43 11.43 -10.81
N GLY A 100 5.11 11.40 -9.52
CA GLY A 100 5.62 12.38 -8.55
C GLY A 100 5.00 13.77 -8.67
N LEU A 101 3.90 13.94 -9.43
CA LEU A 101 3.19 15.22 -9.56
C LEU A 101 2.42 15.58 -8.28
N TYR A 102 2.20 14.62 -7.39
CA TYR A 102 1.52 14.80 -6.12
C TYR A 102 2.51 14.63 -4.97
N ILE A 103 2.51 15.60 -4.06
CA ILE A 103 3.27 15.54 -2.81
C ILE A 103 2.25 15.25 -1.69
N GLU A 104 2.34 14.08 -1.07
CA GLU A 104 1.51 13.75 0.08
C GLU A 104 2.13 14.33 1.36
N GLN A 105 1.50 15.36 1.92
CA GLN A 105 1.89 15.93 3.22
C GLN A 105 1.13 15.22 4.35
N LYS A 106 1.77 14.25 5.00
CA LYS A 106 1.24 13.66 6.22
C LYS A 106 1.69 14.49 7.43
N ILE A 107 0.84 15.40 7.90
CA ILE A 107 1.08 16.11 9.16
C ILE A 107 0.76 15.14 10.30
N ILE A 108 1.80 14.53 10.89
CA ILE A 108 1.65 13.77 12.13
C ILE A 108 1.55 14.80 13.27
N ARG A 109 0.32 15.10 13.69
CA ARG A 109 0.09 15.83 14.94
C ARG A 109 0.37 14.88 16.11
N THR A 110 1.60 14.84 16.60
CA THR A 110 1.92 14.17 17.88
C THR A 110 1.43 15.07 19.02
N GLY A 111 0.49 14.55 19.81
CA GLY A 111 -0.12 15.23 20.95
C GLY A 111 -1.57 15.63 20.68
N LYS A 112 -2.51 14.69 20.88
CA LYS A 112 -3.90 15.08 21.14
C LYS A 112 -3.91 15.77 22.50
N LEU A 113 -4.63 16.88 22.66
CA LEU A 113 -4.84 17.51 23.98
C LEU A 113 -5.45 16.54 25.01
N GLU A 114 -6.12 15.48 24.53
CA GLU A 114 -6.77 14.44 25.32
C GLU A 114 -5.81 13.42 25.95
N ASP A 115 -4.55 13.33 25.46
CA ASP A 115 -3.55 12.37 25.96
C ASP A 115 -2.63 12.97 27.04
N LEU A 116 -2.82 14.24 27.40
CA LEU A 116 -2.06 14.88 28.48
C LEU A 116 -2.71 14.57 29.83
N THR A 117 -1.92 14.15 30.80
CA THR A 117 -2.40 14.03 32.18
C THR A 117 -2.77 15.41 32.73
N THR A 118 -3.68 15.49 33.71
CA THR A 118 -4.12 16.77 34.30
C THR A 118 -2.97 17.61 34.80
N GLU A 119 -1.92 16.97 35.32
CA GLU A 119 -0.70 17.63 35.83
C GLU A 119 0.14 18.25 34.70
N GLU A 120 0.29 17.54 33.56
CA GLU A 120 1.00 18.06 32.40
C GLU A 120 0.24 19.21 31.74
N LEU A 121 -1.09 19.13 31.72
CA LEU A 121 -1.97 20.16 31.18
C LEU A 121 -1.92 21.44 32.03
N GLU A 122 -1.96 21.31 33.36
CA GLU A 122 -1.76 22.43 34.28
C GLU A 122 -0.37 23.05 34.13
N SER A 123 0.69 22.23 34.03
CA SER A 123 2.07 22.73 33.83
C SER A 123 2.21 23.54 32.54
N ARG A 124 1.50 23.11 31.48
CA ARG A 124 1.52 23.77 30.18
C ARG A 124 0.67 25.04 30.17
N MET A 125 -0.47 25.05 30.88
CA MET A 125 -1.26 26.26 31.10
C MET A 125 -0.47 27.33 31.87
N LYS A 126 0.26 26.94 32.91
CA LYS A 126 1.12 27.86 33.67
C LYS A 126 2.19 28.51 32.81
N ARG A 127 2.92 27.71 32.01
CA ARG A 127 3.92 28.23 31.08
C ARG A 127 3.32 29.20 30.06
N ILE A 128 2.13 28.91 29.53
CA ILE A 128 1.44 29.82 28.61
C ILE A 128 1.08 31.13 29.33
N ILE A 129 0.57 31.08 30.57
CA ILE A 129 0.26 32.29 31.34
C ILE A 129 1.52 33.13 31.58
N ASP A 130 2.64 32.49 31.92
CA ASP A 130 3.93 33.18 32.11
C ASP A 130 4.46 33.80 30.81
N ASP A 131 4.46 33.04 29.71
CA ASP A 131 4.98 33.46 28.41
C ASP A 131 4.16 34.63 27.81
N TYR A 132 2.85 34.67 28.09
CA TYR A 132 1.94 35.73 27.63
C TYR A 132 1.57 36.74 28.73
N SER A 133 2.18 36.64 29.91
CA SER A 133 2.00 37.54 31.06
C SER A 133 2.12 39.03 30.72
N PRO A 134 3.00 39.47 29.78
CA PRO A 134 3.10 40.88 29.41
C PRO A 134 1.88 41.46 28.67
N ILE A 135 1.03 40.60 28.10
CA ILE A 135 -0.13 40.98 27.28
C ILE A 135 -1.45 40.59 27.97
N LEU A 136 -1.39 39.66 28.93
CA LEU A 136 -2.51 39.29 29.76
C LEU A 136 -2.69 40.36 30.84
N ASP A 137 -3.78 41.12 30.77
CA ASP A 137 -4.17 42.19 31.71
C ASP A 137 -4.46 41.65 33.14
N GLY A 138 -3.46 41.07 33.80
CA GLY A 138 -3.53 40.62 35.19
C GLY A 138 -4.47 39.43 35.46
N VAL A 139 -4.86 38.67 34.43
CA VAL A 139 -5.76 37.51 34.60
C VAL A 139 -5.04 36.40 35.38
N SER A 140 -5.58 36.04 36.55
CA SER A 140 -4.99 35.04 37.43
C SER A 140 -5.36 33.59 37.03
N GLU A 141 -4.55 32.62 37.45
CA GLU A 141 -4.81 31.18 37.19
C GLU A 141 -6.18 30.73 37.70
N GLU A 142 -6.68 31.34 38.78
CA GLU A 142 -7.95 31.01 39.43
C GLU A 142 -9.15 31.44 38.57
N GLU A 143 -9.10 32.63 37.98
CA GLU A 143 -10.16 33.16 37.12
C GLU A 143 -10.33 32.36 35.82
N LEU A 144 -9.22 31.82 35.28
CA LEU A 144 -9.26 30.96 34.09
C LEU A 144 -9.84 29.58 34.41
N LYS A 145 -9.51 29.01 35.58
CA LYS A 145 -10.08 27.73 36.03
C LYS A 145 -11.60 27.82 36.23
N GLU A 146 -12.12 28.95 36.71
CA GLU A 146 -13.56 29.18 36.80
C GLU A 146 -14.23 29.29 35.43
N LYS A 147 -13.68 30.10 34.52
CA LYS A 147 -14.22 30.26 33.15
C LYS A 147 -14.23 28.97 32.33
N VAL A 148 -13.28 28.06 32.55
CA VAL A 148 -13.23 26.75 31.88
C VAL A 148 -14.24 25.76 32.48
N LYS A 149 -14.57 25.88 33.78
CA LYS A 149 -15.62 25.07 34.43
C LYS A 149 -17.03 25.54 34.06
N GLU A 150 -17.20 26.80 33.67
CA GLU A 150 -18.45 27.26 33.09
C GLU A 150 -18.72 26.55 31.76
N LYS A 151 -19.90 25.92 31.65
CA LYS A 151 -20.30 25.24 30.42
C LYS A 151 -20.31 26.25 29.26
N PRO A 152 -19.73 25.91 28.08
CA PRO A 152 -19.79 26.80 26.94
C PRO A 152 -21.26 27.07 26.59
N LYS A 153 -21.63 28.36 26.50
CA LYS A 153 -22.94 28.77 25.99
C LYS A 153 -23.02 28.28 24.54
N LEU A 154 -23.88 27.29 24.29
CA LEU A 154 -24.22 26.83 22.95
C LEU A 154 -24.70 28.04 22.14
N VAL A 155 -23.85 28.57 21.26
CA VAL A 155 -24.27 29.53 20.24
C VAL A 155 -25.10 28.72 19.25
N SER A 156 -26.42 28.82 19.36
CA SER A 156 -27.34 28.26 18.37
C SER A 156 -27.20 29.09 17.10
N ASP A 157 -26.36 28.60 16.17
CA ASP A 157 -26.22 29.19 14.85
C ASP A 157 -27.55 29.01 14.10
N LYS A 158 -28.36 30.07 14.05
CA LYS A 158 -29.55 30.15 13.20
C LYS A 158 -29.07 30.56 11.80
N SER A 159 -28.64 29.60 11.00
CA SER A 159 -28.46 29.81 9.56
C SER A 159 -29.83 29.95 8.89
N LYS A 160 -30.02 31.11 8.26
CA LYS A 160 -31.05 31.41 7.27
C LYS A 160 -30.55 31.04 5.88
#